data_AF-A0AAW0BER2-F1
#
_entry.id   AF-A0AAW0BER2-F1
#
_cell.length_a   1.000
_cell.length_b   1.000
_cell.length_c   1.000
_cell.angle_alpha   90.00
_cell.angle_beta   90.00
_cell.angle_gamma   90.00
#
_symmetry.space_group_name_H-M   'P 1'
#
loop_
_entity.id
_entity.type
_entity.pdbx_description
1 polymer ?
#
loop_
_entity_poly.entity_id
_entity_poly.type
_entity_poly.pdbx_seq_one_letter_code
_entity_poly.pdbx_strand_id
1 'polypeptide(L)'
;MSLSANTSPPLNLANLSAMEKTIIQNEIQVHLEYEITKVARIRGYETLSSGQGHLWSSVRTNYGRQDWNQVGRLYRRCYSFEHNRQRLPCAYVEWVTDSLPARLRRDIERLRCLFDMFQARGKWSRDGVVGDTEELITDVLWEHREKTAILSLRAAFEQFVDDERDELEVARSVSVVKDEEED
;
A
#
# COMPACT_ATOMS: atom_id res chain seq x y z
N MET A 1 -34.42 -18.39 -4.74
CA MET A 1 -33.10 -18.92 -4.36
C MET A 1 -32.16 -17.74 -4.33
N SER A 2 -31.83 -17.28 -3.12
CA SER A 2 -30.93 -16.15 -2.91
C SER A 2 -29.52 -16.59 -3.30
N LEU A 3 -28.91 -15.88 -4.26
CA LEU A 3 -27.48 -15.97 -4.53
C LEU A 3 -26.78 -15.62 -3.21
N SER A 4 -26.11 -16.61 -2.62
CA SER A 4 -25.32 -16.41 -1.41
C SER A 4 -24.27 -15.34 -1.68
N ALA A 5 -23.97 -14.56 -0.65
CA ALA A 5 -22.91 -13.56 -0.66
C ALA A 5 -21.68 -14.08 -1.41
N ASN A 6 -21.16 -13.28 -2.35
CA ASN A 6 -19.84 -13.45 -2.95
C ASN A 6 -18.80 -13.39 -1.83
N THR A 7 -18.59 -14.49 -1.10
CA THR A 7 -17.43 -14.67 -0.24
C THR A 7 -16.29 -15.06 -1.16
N SER A 8 -15.67 -14.04 -1.74
CA SER A 8 -14.46 -14.19 -2.56
C SER A 8 -13.37 -14.91 -1.75
N PRO A 9 -12.66 -15.89 -2.32
CA PRO A 9 -11.65 -16.64 -1.57
C PRO A 9 -10.49 -15.72 -1.16
N PRO A 10 -10.04 -15.77 0.11
CA PRO A 10 -8.93 -14.96 0.60
C PRO A 10 -7.61 -15.41 -0.02
N LEU A 11 -6.72 -14.46 -0.35
CA LEU A 11 -5.37 -14.76 -0.81
C LEU A 11 -4.59 -15.48 0.31
N ASN A 12 -4.28 -16.77 0.12
CA ASN A 12 -3.49 -17.49 1.09
C ASN A 12 -2.00 -17.16 0.95
N LEU A 13 -1.54 -16.19 1.73
CA LEU A 13 -0.14 -15.77 1.78
C LEU A 13 0.82 -16.91 2.12
N ALA A 14 0.36 -18.01 2.72
CA ALA A 14 1.21 -19.17 3.02
C ALA A 14 1.74 -19.84 1.74
N ASN A 15 0.98 -19.78 0.64
CA ASN A 15 1.35 -20.43 -0.61
C ASN A 15 2.40 -19.66 -1.41
N LEU A 16 2.61 -18.37 -1.09
CA LEU A 16 3.63 -17.55 -1.74
C LEU A 16 5.00 -17.77 -1.09
N SER A 17 6.00 -18.05 -1.93
CA SER A 17 7.40 -18.09 -1.56
C SER A 17 7.90 -16.74 -1.04
N ALA A 18 9.01 -16.75 -0.30
CA ALA A 18 9.63 -15.52 0.20
C ALA A 18 10.05 -14.57 -0.95
N MET A 19 10.43 -15.13 -2.10
CA MET A 19 10.81 -14.34 -3.27
C MET A 19 9.59 -13.65 -3.88
N GLU A 20 8.48 -14.36 -4.06
CA GLU A 20 7.23 -13.79 -4.60
C GLU A 20 6.70 -12.68 -3.68
N LYS A 21 6.70 -12.91 -2.37
CA LYS A 21 6.35 -11.88 -1.38
C LYS A 21 7.22 -10.64 -1.53
N THR A 22 8.52 -10.81 -1.77
CA THR A 22 9.46 -9.69 -1.96
C THR A 22 9.19 -8.93 -3.26
N ILE A 23 8.95 -9.64 -4.37
CA ILE A 23 8.64 -9.03 -5.66
C ILE A 23 7.36 -8.22 -5.57
N ILE A 24 6.28 -8.82 -5.06
CA ILE A 24 4.99 -8.17 -4.89
C ILE A 24 5.12 -6.95 -3.96
N GLN A 25 5.82 -7.08 -2.84
CA GLN A 25 6.04 -5.98 -1.92
C GLN A 25 6.83 -4.82 -2.54
N ASN A 26 7.81 -5.11 -3.42
CA ASN A 26 8.55 -4.07 -4.15
C ASN A 26 7.66 -3.34 -5.17
N GLU A 27 6.81 -4.04 -5.91
CA GLU A 27 5.86 -3.40 -6.83
C GLU A 27 4.86 -2.52 -6.09
N ILE A 28 4.31 -3.01 -4.97
CA ILE A 28 3.43 -2.22 -4.11
C ILE A 28 4.16 -0.97 -3.60
N GLN A 29 5.44 -1.08 -3.21
CA GLN A 29 6.22 0.08 -2.79
C GLN A 29 6.28 1.13 -3.90
N VAL A 30 6.65 0.75 -5.12
CA VAL A 30 6.74 1.69 -6.24
C VAL A 30 5.38 2.35 -6.50
N HIS A 31 4.31 1.57 -6.47
CA HIS A 31 2.96 2.09 -6.68
C HIS A 31 2.50 3.03 -5.54
N LEU A 32 2.81 2.69 -4.29
CA LEU A 32 2.51 3.52 -3.12
C LEU A 32 3.29 4.85 -3.15
N GLU A 33 4.57 4.84 -3.49
CA GLU A 33 5.37 6.08 -3.66
C GLU A 33 4.81 6.95 -4.78
N TYR A 34 4.37 6.33 -5.87
CA TYR A 34 3.73 7.01 -7.00
C TYR A 34 2.42 7.70 -6.56
N GLU A 35 1.49 6.97 -5.93
CA GLU A 35 0.20 7.53 -5.52
C GLU A 35 0.38 8.61 -4.44
N ILE A 36 1.29 8.42 -3.47
CA ILE A 36 1.64 9.46 -2.48
C ILE A 36 2.15 10.72 -3.20
N THR A 37 3.04 10.57 -4.16
CA THR A 37 3.61 11.71 -4.90
C THR A 37 2.55 12.41 -5.74
N LYS A 38 1.67 11.64 -6.38
CA LYS A 38 0.55 12.16 -7.18
C LYS A 38 -0.40 13.00 -6.31
N VAL A 39 -0.85 12.49 -5.17
CA VAL A 39 -1.72 13.29 -4.28
C VAL A 39 -1.00 14.50 -3.70
N ALA A 40 0.29 14.38 -3.38
CA ALA A 40 1.08 15.49 -2.87
C ALA A 40 1.22 16.62 -3.90
N ARG A 41 1.33 16.29 -5.20
CA ARG A 41 1.45 17.26 -6.29
C ARG A 41 0.14 17.90 -6.73
N ILE A 42 -0.99 17.21 -6.55
CA ILE A 42 -2.33 17.83 -6.75
C ILE A 42 -2.50 19.02 -5.81
N ARG A 43 -1.84 18.97 -4.66
CA ARG A 43 -1.82 20.07 -3.71
C ARG A 43 -0.75 21.08 -4.12
N GLY A 44 -1.21 22.18 -4.71
CA GLY A 44 -0.40 23.40 -4.78
C GLY A 44 0.10 23.75 -3.36
N TYR A 45 1.37 24.11 -3.24
CA TYR A 45 1.95 24.58 -1.99
C TYR A 45 2.14 26.09 -2.05
N GLU A 46 2.01 26.74 -0.90
CA GLU A 46 2.27 28.17 -0.82
C GLU A 46 3.76 28.43 -1.00
N THR A 47 4.10 29.33 -1.91
CA THR A 47 5.48 29.81 -2.04
C THR A 47 5.75 30.74 -0.87
N LEU A 48 6.26 30.17 0.22
CA LEU A 48 6.66 30.95 1.38
C LEU A 48 7.85 31.84 1.00
N SER A 49 7.74 33.13 1.35
CA SER A 49 8.72 34.16 0.99
C SER A 49 10.15 33.74 1.36
N SER A 50 11.02 33.66 0.36
CA SER A 50 12.47 33.61 0.55
C SER A 50 12.92 35.01 1.00
N GLY A 51 12.89 35.29 2.31
CA GLY A 51 13.15 36.67 2.76
C GLY A 51 13.37 36.97 4.25
N GLN A 52 13.33 35.99 5.16
CA GLN A 52 13.47 36.27 6.61
C GLN A 52 14.72 35.60 7.25
N GLY A 53 15.87 35.57 6.56
CA GLY A 53 17.09 34.95 7.11
C GLY A 53 17.09 33.40 7.11
N HIS A 54 16.13 32.79 6.41
CA HIS A 54 16.05 31.33 6.26
C HIS A 54 16.74 30.86 4.98
N LEU A 55 17.55 29.82 5.10
CA LEU A 55 18.07 29.04 3.97
C LEU A 55 17.25 27.75 3.85
N TRP A 56 16.32 27.66 2.90
CA TRP A 56 15.42 26.52 2.80
C TRP A 56 15.95 25.41 1.90
N SER A 57 15.66 24.16 2.28
CA SER A 57 15.82 23.00 1.39
C SER A 57 14.84 23.04 0.23
N SER A 58 15.07 22.20 -0.78
CA SER A 58 14.01 21.83 -1.71
C SER A 58 12.80 21.26 -0.97
N VAL A 59 11.62 21.49 -1.51
CA VAL A 59 10.37 20.88 -1.01
C VAL A 59 10.43 19.37 -1.25
N ARG A 60 10.03 18.60 -0.24
CA ARG A 60 10.04 17.13 -0.23
C ARG A 60 8.68 16.61 0.16
N THR A 61 8.31 15.46 -0.37
CA THR A 61 7.12 14.71 0.05
C THR A 61 7.46 13.87 1.28
N ASN A 62 6.58 13.88 2.28
CA ASN A 62 6.64 12.91 3.36
C ASN A 62 5.93 11.62 2.93
N TYR A 63 6.68 10.53 2.85
CA TYR A 63 6.15 9.22 2.49
C TYR A 63 5.51 8.47 3.67
N GLY A 64 5.39 9.09 4.84
CA GLY A 64 4.76 8.48 6.01
C GLY A 64 5.55 7.31 6.60
N ARG A 65 6.87 7.23 6.38
CA ARG A 65 7.72 6.14 6.90
C ARG A 65 7.95 6.23 8.42
N GLN A 66 7.92 7.45 8.96
CA GLN A 66 8.17 7.73 10.38
C GLN A 66 6.90 8.13 11.13
N ASP A 67 6.08 8.98 10.49
CA ASP A 67 4.79 9.41 10.99
C ASP A 67 3.78 9.34 9.86
N TRP A 68 2.91 8.33 9.92
CA TRP A 68 1.92 8.10 8.87
C TRP A 68 0.87 9.21 8.82
N ASN A 69 0.63 9.95 9.90
CA ASN A 69 -0.31 11.07 9.90
C ASN A 69 0.13 12.22 9.00
N GLN A 70 1.41 12.28 8.64
CA GLN A 70 1.96 13.29 7.75
C GLN A 70 2.14 12.81 6.31
N VAL A 71 1.67 11.60 5.95
CA VAL A 71 1.82 11.07 4.59
C VAL A 71 1.26 12.03 3.54
N GLY A 72 1.98 12.19 2.44
CA GLY A 72 1.62 13.07 1.33
C GLY A 72 1.75 14.56 1.62
N ARG A 73 2.10 14.97 2.85
CA ARG A 73 2.41 16.37 3.14
C ARG A 73 3.75 16.75 2.53
N LEU A 74 3.77 17.89 1.87
CA LEU A 74 4.98 18.56 1.43
C LEU A 74 5.60 19.33 2.59
N TYR A 75 6.91 19.24 2.70
CA TYR A 75 7.69 19.94 3.70
C TYR A 75 9.04 20.40 3.17
N ARG A 76 9.68 21.31 3.89
CA ARG A 76 11.07 21.71 3.68
C ARG A 76 11.76 21.92 5.03
N ARG A 77 13.07 22.07 5.04
CA ARG A 77 13.88 22.28 6.25
C ARG A 77 14.71 23.54 6.14
N CYS A 78 14.92 24.23 7.25
CA CYS A 78 15.83 25.38 7.29
C CYS A 78 17.26 24.93 7.62
N TYR A 79 18.20 25.26 6.75
CA TYR A 79 19.63 25.07 6.92
C TYR A 79 20.36 26.30 7.48
N SER A 80 19.63 27.34 7.93
CA SER A 80 20.27 28.45 8.64
C SER A 80 20.98 27.93 9.88
N PHE A 81 22.30 28.12 9.95
CA PHE A 81 23.11 27.66 11.09
C PHE A 81 22.61 28.29 12.40
N GLU A 82 22.25 29.57 12.36
CA GLU A 82 21.73 30.29 13.51
C GLU A 82 20.42 29.68 14.02
N HIS A 83 19.48 29.39 13.12
CA HIS A 83 18.20 28.79 13.49
C HIS A 83 18.38 27.37 14.03
N ASN A 84 19.31 26.59 13.46
CA ASN A 84 19.67 25.27 13.96
C ASN A 84 20.30 25.35 15.36
N ARG A 85 21.24 26.28 15.58
CA ARG A 85 21.87 26.53 16.89
C ARG A 85 20.85 26.92 17.95
N GLN A 86 19.88 27.76 17.59
CA GLN A 86 18.81 28.23 18.48
C GLN A 86 17.63 27.25 18.60
N ARG A 87 17.65 26.12 17.85
CA ARG A 87 16.56 25.13 17.80
C ARG A 87 15.19 25.73 17.49
N LEU A 88 15.16 26.72 16.59
CA LEU A 88 13.90 27.32 16.18
C LEU A 88 13.02 26.28 15.45
N PRO A 89 11.68 26.36 15.55
CA PRO A 89 10.78 25.38 14.94
C PRO A 89 11.02 25.15 13.44
N CYS A 90 11.38 26.21 12.71
CA CYS A 90 11.71 26.18 11.28
C CYS A 90 12.93 25.31 10.91
N ALA A 91 13.85 25.05 11.85
CA ALA A 91 15.06 24.27 11.62
C ALA A 91 14.76 22.78 11.37
N TYR A 92 13.67 22.28 11.97
CA TYR A 92 13.35 20.86 11.94
C TYR A 92 12.53 20.50 10.70
N VAL A 93 11.32 21.03 10.60
CA VAL A 93 10.39 20.79 9.48
C VAL A 93 9.43 21.96 9.41
N GLU A 94 9.28 22.53 8.21
CA GLU A 94 8.19 23.43 7.88
C GLU A 94 7.25 22.71 6.91
N TRP A 95 6.00 22.51 7.32
CA TRP A 95 4.98 21.95 6.46
C TRP A 95 4.44 23.04 5.54
N VAL A 96 4.48 22.80 4.24
CA VAL A 96 4.04 23.77 3.21
C VAL A 96 2.70 23.38 2.59
N THR A 97 2.08 22.33 3.12
CA THR A 97 0.72 21.85 2.80
C THR A 97 0.06 21.31 4.07
N ASP A 98 -1.26 21.36 4.12
CA ASP A 98 -2.01 20.71 5.20
C ASP A 98 -1.93 19.19 5.11
N SER A 99 -2.48 18.51 6.11
CA SER A 99 -2.70 17.06 6.08
C SER A 99 -3.62 16.64 4.94
N LEU A 100 -3.44 15.42 4.42
CA LEU A 100 -4.30 14.89 3.36
C LEU A 100 -5.77 14.81 3.80
N PRO A 101 -6.72 15.13 2.89
CA PRO A 101 -8.13 14.82 3.12
C PRO A 101 -8.34 13.33 3.44
N ALA A 102 -9.26 13.04 4.36
CA ALA A 102 -9.50 11.68 4.86
C ALA A 102 -9.74 10.65 3.74
N ARG A 103 -10.44 11.03 2.67
CA ARG A 103 -10.68 10.16 1.51
C ARG A 103 -9.39 9.75 0.80
N LEU A 104 -8.54 10.72 0.44
CA LEU A 104 -7.26 10.44 -0.23
C LEU A 104 -6.30 9.66 0.67
N ARG A 105 -6.33 9.96 1.98
CA ARG A 105 -5.55 9.20 2.96
C ARG A 105 -6.01 7.74 3.02
N ARG A 106 -7.32 7.46 2.95
CA ARG A 106 -7.86 6.10 2.96
C ARG A 106 -7.40 5.28 1.76
N ASP A 107 -7.38 5.87 0.56
CA ASP A 107 -6.94 5.16 -0.65
C ASP A 107 -5.45 4.76 -0.55
N ILE A 108 -4.62 5.62 0.04
CA ILE A 108 -3.20 5.36 0.29
C ILE A 108 -2.99 4.40 1.47
N GLU A 109 -3.85 4.47 2.51
CA GLU A 109 -3.88 3.53 3.64
C GLU A 109 -4.07 2.10 3.15
N ARG A 110 -4.98 1.90 2.21
CA ARG A 110 -5.28 0.60 1.60
C ARG A 110 -4.04 -0.02 0.95
N LEU A 111 -3.30 0.76 0.16
CA LEU A 111 -2.03 0.35 -0.42
C LEU A 111 -0.95 0.08 0.65
N ARG A 112 -0.91 0.86 1.74
CA ARG A 112 0.00 0.62 2.86
C ARG A 112 -0.30 -0.70 3.56
N CYS A 113 -1.58 -0.98 3.84
CA CYS A 113 -2.01 -2.24 4.45
C CYS A 113 -1.61 -3.43 3.58
N LEU A 114 -1.79 -3.30 2.27
CA LEU A 114 -1.35 -4.31 1.31
C LEU A 114 0.17 -4.52 1.36
N PHE A 115 0.97 -3.44 1.41
CA PHE A 115 2.42 -3.53 1.57
C PHE A 115 2.82 -4.24 2.87
N ASP A 116 2.19 -3.85 3.99
CA ASP A 116 2.49 -4.36 5.33
C ASP A 116 2.14 -5.84 5.49
N MET A 117 1.14 -6.32 4.76
CA MET A 117 0.67 -7.71 4.78
C MET A 117 1.75 -8.72 4.34
N PHE A 118 2.53 -8.41 3.31
CA PHE A 118 3.54 -9.34 2.79
C PHE A 118 4.73 -9.54 3.73
N GLN A 119 4.98 -8.58 4.64
CA GLN A 119 5.98 -8.60 5.72
C GLN A 119 7.44 -8.93 5.33
N ALA A 120 7.75 -9.19 4.06
CA ALA A 120 9.07 -9.66 3.62
C ALA A 120 10.22 -8.68 3.93
N ARG A 121 9.94 -7.37 3.90
CA ARG A 121 10.90 -6.28 4.17
C ARG A 121 10.48 -5.41 5.37
N GLY A 122 9.58 -5.93 6.21
CA GLY A 122 8.99 -5.20 7.32
C GLY A 122 7.85 -4.27 6.90
N LYS A 123 7.44 -3.41 7.84
CA LYS A 123 6.31 -2.47 7.68
C LYS A 123 6.74 -1.16 7.02
N TRP A 124 5.79 -0.51 6.35
CA TRP A 124 5.96 0.78 5.71
C TRP A 124 6.21 1.91 6.71
N SER A 125 5.33 2.02 7.71
CA SER A 125 5.43 3.02 8.78
C SER A 125 5.78 2.39 10.11
N ARG A 126 6.47 3.16 10.95
CA ARG A 126 6.74 2.81 12.35
C ARG A 126 5.49 2.92 13.24
N ASP A 127 4.56 3.81 12.90
CA ASP A 127 3.40 4.20 13.72
C ASP A 127 2.07 3.90 13.02
N GLY A 128 1.86 2.64 12.63
CA GLY A 128 0.59 2.16 12.08
C GLY A 128 0.08 0.95 12.86
N VAL A 129 -1.09 1.08 13.48
CA VAL A 129 -1.87 -0.09 13.91
C VAL A 129 -2.56 -0.59 12.66
N VAL A 130 -2.25 -1.83 12.26
CA VAL A 130 -2.97 -2.49 11.17
C VAL A 130 -4.31 -2.93 11.74
N GLY A 131 -5.34 -2.08 11.64
CA GLY A 131 -6.70 -2.41 12.06
C GLY A 131 -7.34 -3.38 11.07
N ASP A 132 -8.10 -4.34 11.61
CA ASP A 132 -8.78 -5.48 10.94
C ASP A 132 -8.42 -5.66 9.47
N THR A 133 -7.31 -6.38 9.32
CA THR A 133 -6.55 -6.58 8.11
C THR A 133 -7.34 -7.30 7.03
N GLU A 134 -8.06 -8.36 7.34
CA GLU A 134 -8.46 -9.33 6.31
C GLU A 134 -9.54 -8.83 5.34
N GLU A 135 -10.60 -8.18 5.82
CA GLU A 135 -11.64 -7.61 4.93
C GLU A 135 -11.08 -6.47 4.08
N LEU A 136 -10.38 -5.51 4.70
CA LEU A 136 -9.80 -4.38 3.98
C LEU A 136 -8.76 -4.85 2.95
N ILE A 137 -7.98 -5.87 3.31
CA ILE A 137 -7.01 -6.50 2.41
C ILE A 137 -7.72 -7.19 1.26
N THR A 138 -8.76 -7.99 1.51
CA THR A 138 -9.48 -8.73 0.47
C THR A 138 -10.13 -7.78 -0.54
N ASP A 139 -10.74 -6.70 -0.06
CA ASP A 139 -11.33 -5.66 -0.92
C ASP A 139 -10.27 -4.93 -1.76
N VAL A 140 -9.12 -4.61 -1.17
CA VAL A 140 -8.02 -3.91 -1.86
C VAL A 140 -7.34 -4.81 -2.88
N LEU A 141 -7.13 -6.06 -2.50
CA LEU A 141 -6.59 -7.11 -3.35
C LEU A 141 -7.44 -7.30 -4.60
N TRP A 142 -8.77 -7.40 -4.45
CA TRP A 142 -9.70 -7.54 -5.57
C TRP A 142 -9.80 -6.28 -6.42
N GLU A 143 -9.84 -5.10 -5.80
CA GLU A 143 -9.80 -3.83 -6.53
C GLU A 143 -8.53 -3.71 -7.37
N HIS A 144 -7.40 -4.25 -6.90
CA HIS A 144 -6.14 -4.28 -7.63
C HIS A 144 -5.99 -5.45 -8.60
N ARG A 145 -6.74 -6.55 -8.46
CA ARG A 145 -6.80 -7.61 -9.48
C ARG A 145 -7.25 -7.06 -10.83
N GLU A 146 -8.23 -6.16 -10.81
CA GLU A 146 -8.76 -5.51 -12.02
C GLU A 146 -7.91 -4.32 -12.49
N LYS A 147 -7.18 -3.67 -11.58
CA LYS A 147 -6.28 -2.56 -11.91
C LYS A 147 -4.89 -3.11 -12.24
N THR A 148 -4.50 -3.01 -13.51
CA THR A 148 -3.20 -3.43 -14.08
C THR A 148 -1.93 -2.80 -13.48
N ALA A 149 -2.02 -2.12 -12.34
CA ALA A 149 -0.93 -1.37 -11.74
C ALA A 149 0.14 -2.27 -11.05
N ILE A 150 -0.21 -3.48 -10.62
CA ILE A 150 0.69 -4.40 -9.90
C ILE A 150 0.63 -5.78 -10.58
N LEU A 151 1.54 -6.01 -11.53
CA LEU A 151 1.50 -7.17 -12.41
C LEU A 151 1.77 -8.49 -11.68
N SER A 152 2.71 -8.49 -10.73
CA SER A 152 3.04 -9.70 -9.98
C SER A 152 1.92 -10.10 -9.01
N LEU A 153 1.19 -9.12 -8.48
CA LEU A 153 0.01 -9.39 -7.66
C LEU A 153 -1.10 -10.03 -8.50
N ARG A 154 -1.31 -9.55 -9.72
CA ARG A 154 -2.27 -10.15 -10.66
C ARG A 154 -1.86 -11.57 -11.08
N ALA A 155 -0.58 -11.80 -11.37
CA ALA A 155 -0.09 -13.14 -11.72
C ALA A 155 -0.28 -14.14 -10.58
N ALA A 156 -0.03 -13.72 -9.33
CA ALA A 156 -0.35 -14.53 -8.16
C ALA A 156 -1.85 -14.88 -8.13
N PHE A 157 -2.75 -13.92 -8.41
CA PHE A 157 -4.19 -14.19 -8.49
C PHE A 157 -4.58 -15.19 -9.59
N GLU A 158 -3.97 -15.10 -10.77
CA GLU A 158 -4.26 -16.01 -11.88
C GLU A 158 -3.86 -17.45 -11.53
N GLN A 159 -2.72 -17.64 -10.86
CA GLN A 159 -2.30 -18.96 -10.35
C GLN A 159 -3.31 -19.56 -9.35
N PHE A 160 -3.85 -18.76 -8.43
CA PHE A 160 -4.86 -19.26 -7.47
C PHE A 160 -6.16 -19.71 -8.13
N VAL A 161 -6.64 -18.98 -9.15
CA VAL A 161 -7.86 -19.35 -9.88
C VAL A 161 -7.65 -20.65 -10.66
N ASP A 162 -6.46 -20.85 -11.21
CA ASP A 162 -6.12 -22.10 -11.89
C ASP A 162 -5.93 -23.27 -10.90
N ASP A 163 -5.31 -23.05 -9.73
CA ASP A 163 -5.17 -24.07 -8.68
C ASP A 163 -6.54 -24.55 -8.13
N GLU A 164 -7.49 -23.63 -7.86
CA GLU A 164 -8.85 -24.01 -7.44
C GLU A 164 -9.60 -24.76 -8.54
N ARG A 165 -9.37 -24.40 -9.82
CA ARG A 165 -9.99 -25.10 -10.95
C ARG A 165 -9.43 -26.50 -11.11
N ASP A 166 -8.12 -26.66 -10.97
CA ASP A 166 -7.44 -27.95 -11.05
C ASP A 166 -7.84 -28.85 -9.87
N GLU A 167 -7.95 -28.33 -8.65
CA GLU A 167 -8.47 -29.09 -7.50
C GLU A 167 -9.92 -29.56 -7.71
N LEU A 168 -10.78 -28.72 -8.28
CA LEU A 168 -12.16 -29.08 -8.63
C LEU A 168 -12.24 -30.10 -9.77
N GLU A 169 -11.35 -30.01 -10.77
CA GLU A 169 -11.26 -30.98 -11.86
C GLU A 169 -10.73 -32.33 -11.36
N VAL A 170 -9.73 -32.34 -10.49
CA VAL A 170 -9.24 -33.55 -9.83
C VAL A 170 -10.32 -34.17 -8.94
N ALA A 171 -11.03 -33.38 -8.14
CA ALA A 171 -12.14 -33.87 -7.32
C ALA A 171 -13.27 -34.49 -8.15
N ARG A 172 -13.61 -33.87 -9.29
CA ARG A 172 -14.56 -34.44 -10.27
C ARG A 172 -14.06 -35.75 -10.87
N SER A 173 -12.79 -35.80 -11.24
CA SER A 173 -12.17 -37.00 -11.81
C SER A 173 -12.19 -38.17 -10.81
N VAL A 174 -11.92 -37.89 -9.54
CA VAL A 174 -11.95 -38.89 -8.46
C VAL A 174 -13.38 -39.34 -8.13
N SER A 175 -14.38 -38.46 -8.25
CA SER A 175 -15.79 -38.87 -8.10
C SER A 175 -16.28 -39.78 -9.23
N VAL A 176 -15.87 -39.52 -10.48
CA VAL A 176 -16.25 -40.36 -11.64
C VAL A 176 -15.62 -41.75 -11.54
N VAL A 177 -14.37 -41.86 -11.06
CA VAL A 177 -13.70 -43.16 -10.88
C VAL A 177 -14.32 -43.99 -9.75
N LYS A 178 -14.88 -43.35 -8.71
CA LYS A 178 -15.58 -44.06 -7.63
C LYS A 178 -16.95 -44.59 -8.05
N ASP A 179 -17.63 -43.91 -8.97
CA ASP A 179 -18.93 -44.34 -9.48
C ASP A 179 -18.80 -45.49 -10.50
N GLU A 180 -17.60 -45.73 -11.08
CA GLU A 180 -17.34 -46.84 -12.02
C GLU A 180 -16.82 -48.13 -11.35
N GLU A 181 -16.45 -48.10 -10.07
CA GLU A 181 -16.00 -49.31 -9.32
C GLU A 181 -17.14 -50.00 -8.53
N GLU A 182 -18.39 -49.50 -8.58
CA GLU A 182 -19.55 -50.09 -7.89
C GLU A 182 -20.53 -50.88 -8.80
N ASP A 183 -20.21 -51.16 -10.07
CA ASP A 183 -21.02 -52.02 -10.96
C ASP A 183 -20.39 -53.41 -11.24
#